data_AF-A0A7K1LTE6-F1
#
_entry.id   AF-A0A7K1LTE6-F1
#
_cell.length_a   1.000
_cell.length_b   1.000
_cell.length_c   1.000
_cell.angle_alpha   90.00
_cell.angle_beta   90.00
_cell.angle_gamma   90.00
#
_symmetry.space_group_name_H-M   'P 1'
#
loop_
_entity.id
_entity.type
_entity.pdbx_description
1 polymer ?
#
loop_
_entity_poly.entity_id
_entity_poly.type
_entity_poly.pdbx_seq_one_letter_code
_entity_poly.pdbx_strand_id
1 'polypeptide(L)'
;LDNSQSGLIAANGGIAIEARQVDNRAGEISSTSKVAVNAREQLDNRGGKVIGDSGLRLTVQRLLNQAKGVLAGRDGLSLDGGELFNGDGGRLDSQNSLSVSLGGVLDNQGGALVSEGSLTARAARLDNR
;
A
#
# COMPACT_ATOMS: atom_id res chain seq x y z
N LEU A 1 1.46 5.95 14.25
CA LEU A 1 0.03 5.62 14.25
C LEU A 1 -0.06 4.11 14.41
N ASP A 2 -0.85 3.63 15.36
CA ASP A 2 -1.10 2.20 15.58
C ASP A 2 -2.58 1.91 15.30
N ASN A 3 -2.81 1.05 14.31
CA ASN A 3 -4.09 0.49 13.92
C ASN A 3 -3.96 -1.04 13.78
N SER A 4 -3.06 -1.65 14.54
CA SER A 4 -2.83 -3.10 14.51
C SER A 4 -3.90 -3.88 15.29
N GLN A 5 -3.84 -5.21 15.24
CA GLN A 5 -4.66 -6.12 16.07
C GLN A 5 -6.18 -5.94 15.90
N SER A 6 -6.67 -6.04 14.66
CA SER A 6 -8.08 -5.81 14.31
C SER A 6 -8.55 -4.35 14.51
N GLY A 7 -7.61 -3.40 14.55
CA GLY A 7 -7.92 -1.98 14.49
C GLY A 7 -8.67 -1.60 13.20
N LEU A 8 -9.58 -0.62 13.31
CA LEU A 8 -10.35 -0.10 12.20
C LEU A 8 -10.29 1.43 12.18
N ILE A 9 -9.78 1.99 11.08
CA ILE A 9 -9.92 3.40 10.72
C ILE A 9 -10.75 3.45 9.44
N ALA A 10 -12.02 3.83 9.57
CA ALA A 10 -12.94 3.94 8.44
C ALA A 10 -13.57 5.34 8.35
N ALA A 11 -13.76 5.83 7.13
CA ALA A 11 -14.44 7.10 6.89
C ALA A 11 -15.20 7.12 5.55
N ASN A 12 -16.33 7.82 5.52
CA ASN A 12 -17.03 8.09 4.25
C ASN A 12 -16.36 9.22 3.44
N GLY A 13 -15.61 10.09 4.14
CA GLY A 13 -14.77 11.13 3.55
C GLY A 13 -13.32 10.69 3.43
N GLY A 14 -12.47 11.55 2.85
CA GLY A 14 -11.06 11.23 2.64
C GLY A 14 -10.29 11.02 3.95
N ILE A 15 -9.35 10.08 3.93
CA ILE A 15 -8.41 9.83 5.03
C ILE A 15 -7.04 10.39 4.61
N ALA A 16 -6.44 11.22 5.47
CA ALA A 16 -5.07 11.68 5.34
C ALA A 16 -4.30 11.33 6.62
N ILE A 17 -3.29 10.47 6.50
CA ILE A 17 -2.43 10.05 7.61
C ILE A 17 -1.04 10.63 7.37
N GLU A 18 -0.56 11.41 8.34
CA GLU A 18 0.80 11.96 8.38
C GLU A 18 1.48 11.44 9.65
N ALA A 19 2.46 10.55 9.50
CA ALA A 19 3.12 9.91 10.63
C ALA A 19 4.59 9.58 10.35
N ARG A 20 5.37 9.34 11.40
CA ARG A 20 6.71 8.75 11.25
C ARG A 20 6.61 7.29 10.82
N GLN A 21 5.78 6.53 11.54
CA GLN A 21 5.50 5.12 11.29
C GLN A 21 3.99 4.88 11.39
N VAL A 22 3.49 3.97 10.55
CA VAL A 22 2.12 3.47 10.57
C VAL A 22 2.18 1.96 10.73
N ASP A 23 1.62 1.45 11.82
CA ASP A 23 1.40 0.02 12.03
C ASP A 23 -0.08 -0.28 11.76
N ASN A 24 -0.34 -1.07 10.73
CA ASN A 24 -1.66 -1.53 10.31
C ASN A 24 -1.71 -3.07 10.26
N ARG A 25 -0.85 -3.76 11.01
CA ARG A 25 -0.78 -5.22 10.99
C ARG A 25 -2.08 -5.84 11.46
N ALA A 26 -2.67 -6.70 10.64
CA ALA A 26 -3.99 -7.28 10.89
C ALA A 26 -5.10 -6.24 11.17
N GLY A 27 -4.91 -5.00 10.74
CA GLY A 27 -5.87 -3.91 10.84
C GLY A 27 -6.47 -3.52 9.49
N GLU A 28 -7.40 -2.59 9.50
CA GLU A 28 -8.02 -2.03 8.30
C GLU A 28 -8.07 -0.51 8.34
N ILE A 29 -7.58 0.12 7.27
CA ILE A 29 -7.76 1.53 6.96
C ILE A 29 -8.57 1.60 5.67
N SER A 30 -9.81 2.08 5.71
CA SER A 30 -10.70 2.07 4.54
C SER A 30 -11.52 3.35 4.39
N SER A 31 -11.75 3.76 3.14
CA SER A 31 -12.61 4.90 2.84
C SER A 31 -13.33 4.73 1.51
N THR A 32 -14.59 5.18 1.46
CA THR A 32 -15.36 5.33 0.21
C THR A 32 -14.87 6.53 -0.63
N SER A 33 -13.92 7.31 -0.10
CA SER A 33 -13.22 8.41 -0.75
C SER A 33 -11.74 8.04 -0.93
N LYS A 34 -10.88 9.05 -1.10
CA LYS A 34 -9.43 8.87 -1.22
C LYS A 34 -8.79 8.54 0.12
N VAL A 35 -7.85 7.60 0.11
CA VAL A 35 -6.91 7.38 1.22
C VAL A 35 -5.52 7.86 0.82
N ALA A 36 -4.92 8.71 1.63
CA ALA A 36 -3.55 9.17 1.51
C ALA A 36 -2.77 8.85 2.79
N VAL A 37 -1.70 8.06 2.67
CA VAL A 37 -0.80 7.73 3.78
C VAL A 37 0.59 8.26 3.45
N ASN A 38 1.07 9.17 4.28
CA ASN A 38 2.42 9.69 4.26
C ASN A 38 3.14 9.23 5.54
N ALA A 39 3.98 8.21 5.38
CA ALA A 39 4.76 7.62 6.46
C ALA A 39 6.24 7.90 6.22
N ARG A 40 6.84 8.77 7.05
CA ARG A 40 8.22 9.24 6.85
C ARG A 40 9.26 8.12 6.87
N GLU A 41 8.99 7.02 7.56
CA GLU A 41 9.88 5.87 7.63
C GLU A 41 9.20 4.58 7.15
N GLN A 42 8.11 4.18 7.79
CA GLN A 42 7.54 2.85 7.54
C GLN A 42 6.02 2.82 7.58
N LEU A 43 5.44 2.05 6.66
CA LEU A 43 4.07 1.52 6.74
C LEU A 43 4.18 -0.01 6.81
N ASP A 44 3.70 -0.58 7.92
CA ASP A 44 3.59 -2.03 8.10
C ASP A 44 2.14 -2.45 7.94
N ASN A 45 1.82 -3.04 6.79
CA ASN A 45 0.50 -3.53 6.42
C ASN A 45 0.44 -5.07 6.38
N ARG A 46 1.34 -5.76 7.09
CA ARG A 46 1.36 -7.23 7.06
C ARG A 46 0.06 -7.82 7.58
N GLY A 47 -0.61 -8.62 6.76
CA GLY A 47 -1.94 -9.15 7.04
C GLY A 47 -3.04 -8.10 7.25
N GLY A 48 -2.74 -6.82 6.98
CA GLY A 48 -3.67 -5.71 7.08
C GLY A 48 -4.26 -5.30 5.73
N LYS A 49 -5.11 -4.27 5.76
CA LYS A 49 -5.75 -3.70 4.58
C LYS A 49 -5.66 -2.18 4.58
N VAL A 50 -5.30 -1.60 3.44
CA VAL A 50 -5.49 -0.17 3.16
C VAL A 50 -6.27 -0.01 1.86
N ILE A 51 -7.45 0.61 1.92
CA ILE A 51 -8.41 0.65 0.81
C ILE A 51 -8.91 2.08 0.59
N GLY A 52 -8.79 2.60 -0.63
CA GLY A 52 -9.39 3.88 -1.02
C GLY A 52 -10.19 3.78 -2.30
N ASP A 53 -11.51 3.98 -2.23
CA ASP A 53 -12.38 3.86 -3.40
C ASP A 53 -12.11 4.96 -4.44
N SER A 54 -11.97 6.22 -4.00
CA SER A 54 -11.55 7.31 -4.91
C SER A 54 -10.03 7.39 -5.10
N GLY A 55 -9.34 6.28 -4.83
CA GLY A 55 -7.92 6.09 -5.04
C GLY A 55 -7.11 5.98 -3.74
N LEU A 56 -5.99 5.28 -3.87
CA LEU A 56 -5.01 5.07 -2.80
C LEU A 56 -3.69 5.76 -3.17
N ARG A 57 -3.18 6.61 -2.29
CA ARG A 57 -1.86 7.23 -2.40
C ARG A 57 -1.00 6.92 -1.19
N LEU A 58 0.18 6.38 -1.45
CA LEU A 58 1.17 6.03 -0.44
C LEU A 58 2.47 6.79 -0.73
N THR A 59 2.97 7.53 0.24
CA THR A 59 4.33 8.10 0.24
C THR A 59 5.07 7.54 1.44
N VAL A 60 6.04 6.65 1.22
CA VAL A 60 6.68 5.91 2.32
C VAL A 60 8.09 5.44 2.00
N GLN A 61 9.03 5.56 2.95
CA GLN A 61 10.40 5.07 2.72
C GLN A 61 10.49 3.55 2.69
N ARG A 62 9.78 2.84 3.57
CA ARG A 62 9.75 1.38 3.61
C ARG A 62 8.31 0.86 3.78
N LEU A 63 7.85 0.04 2.85
CA LEU A 63 6.51 -0.56 2.89
C LEU A 63 6.60 -2.07 3.05
N LEU A 64 5.99 -2.59 4.11
CA LEU A 64 5.82 -4.03 4.35
C LEU A 64 4.37 -4.42 4.07
N ASN A 65 4.12 -5.20 3.02
CA ASN A 65 2.79 -5.65 2.63
C ASN A 65 2.67 -7.19 2.54
N GLN A 66 3.50 -7.89 3.33
CA GLN A 66 3.56 -9.36 3.34
C GLN A 66 2.41 -10.00 4.11
N ALA A 67 2.45 -11.32 4.32
CA ALA A 67 1.46 -12.07 5.10
C ALA A 67 0.03 -11.83 4.63
N LYS A 68 -0.19 -11.84 3.31
CA LYS A 68 -1.49 -11.54 2.66
C LYS A 68 -2.02 -10.12 2.93
N GLY A 69 -1.12 -9.16 3.15
CA GLY A 69 -1.47 -7.74 3.20
C GLY A 69 -2.07 -7.25 1.88
N VAL A 70 -3.04 -6.35 1.96
CA VAL A 70 -3.75 -5.80 0.79
C VAL A 70 -3.68 -4.28 0.78
N LEU A 71 -3.27 -3.74 -0.36
CA LEU A 71 -3.35 -2.32 -0.68
C LEU A 71 -4.24 -2.19 -1.92
N ALA A 72 -5.38 -1.53 -1.80
CA ALA A 72 -6.37 -1.48 -2.87
C ALA A 72 -6.82 -0.05 -3.18
N GLY A 73 -6.93 0.27 -4.47
CA GLY A 73 -7.47 1.52 -4.95
C GLY A 73 -8.41 1.30 -6.13
N ARG A 74 -9.70 1.65 -5.99
CA ARG A 74 -10.65 1.49 -7.10
C ARG A 74 -10.36 2.49 -8.22
N ASP A 75 -10.29 3.78 -7.92
CA ASP A 75 -9.97 4.80 -8.93
C ASP A 75 -8.44 5.00 -9.15
N GLY A 76 -7.61 4.05 -8.68
CA GLY A 76 -6.17 3.98 -8.93
C GLY A 76 -5.33 3.84 -7.66
N LEU A 77 -4.11 3.35 -7.82
CA LEU A 77 -3.14 3.19 -6.74
C LEU A 77 -1.80 3.81 -7.13
N SER A 78 -1.29 4.68 -6.27
CA SER A 78 0.05 5.28 -6.41
C SER A 78 0.89 5.02 -5.16
N LEU A 79 2.10 4.52 -5.37
CA LEU A 79 3.12 4.33 -4.35
C LEU A 79 4.40 5.03 -4.79
N ASP A 80 4.81 6.02 -4.01
CA ASP A 80 6.10 6.71 -4.14
C ASP A 80 6.93 6.44 -2.88
N GLY A 81 8.17 5.98 -3.02
CA GLY A 81 8.91 5.53 -1.84
C GLY A 81 10.36 5.09 -2.03
N GLY A 82 10.88 4.44 -0.99
CA GLY A 82 12.21 3.83 -0.99
C GLY A 82 12.14 2.37 -1.40
N GLU A 83 11.48 1.54 -0.58
CA GLU A 83 11.43 0.09 -0.73
C GLU A 83 10.01 -0.47 -0.52
N LEU A 84 9.67 -1.51 -1.27
CA LEU A 84 8.45 -2.30 -1.11
C LEU A 84 8.80 -3.78 -0.96
N PHE A 85 8.29 -4.39 0.12
CA PHE A 85 8.29 -5.83 0.34
C PHE A 85 6.85 -6.34 0.28
N ASN A 86 6.47 -6.93 -0.85
CA ASN A 86 5.13 -7.41 -1.19
C ASN A 86 5.03 -8.95 -1.32
N GLY A 87 6.03 -9.70 -0.84
CA GLY A 87 6.00 -11.16 -0.90
C GLY A 87 4.99 -11.82 0.04
N ASP A 88 5.03 -13.15 0.16
CA ASP A 88 4.15 -13.93 1.05
C ASP A 88 2.65 -13.62 0.86
N GLY A 89 2.21 -13.64 -0.39
CA GLY A 89 0.82 -13.39 -0.78
C GLY A 89 0.37 -11.94 -0.68
N GLY A 90 1.29 -10.99 -0.49
CA GLY A 90 1.00 -9.56 -0.52
C GLY A 90 0.41 -9.09 -1.85
N ARG A 91 -0.50 -8.12 -1.80
CA ARG A 91 -1.20 -7.62 -2.98
C ARG A 91 -1.28 -6.11 -3.03
N LEU A 92 -0.96 -5.56 -4.20
CA LEU A 92 -1.35 -4.22 -4.62
C LEU A 92 -2.38 -4.38 -5.75
N ASP A 93 -3.63 -4.01 -5.49
CA ASP A 93 -4.76 -4.21 -6.41
C ASP A 93 -5.35 -2.86 -6.82
N SER A 94 -5.32 -2.55 -8.11
CA SER A 94 -5.90 -1.34 -8.68
C SER A 94 -6.95 -1.67 -9.73
N GLN A 95 -8.17 -1.15 -9.58
CA GLN A 95 -9.22 -1.25 -10.63
C GLN A 95 -9.08 -0.15 -11.71
N ASN A 96 -8.04 0.67 -11.59
CA ASN A 96 -7.60 1.61 -12.62
C ASN A 96 -6.07 1.46 -12.78
N SER A 97 -5.30 2.52 -13.01
CA SER A 97 -3.85 2.45 -13.10
C SER A 97 -3.15 2.22 -11.76
N LEU A 98 -2.13 1.34 -11.78
CA LEU A 98 -1.18 1.12 -10.70
C LEU A 98 0.18 1.75 -11.05
N SER A 99 0.65 2.68 -10.23
CA SER A 99 1.98 3.29 -10.35
C SER A 99 2.82 3.03 -9.09
N VAL A 100 3.97 2.39 -9.26
CA VAL A 100 4.96 2.15 -8.22
C VAL A 100 6.28 2.81 -8.64
N SER A 101 6.77 3.74 -7.84
CA SER A 101 8.02 4.48 -8.05
C SER A 101 8.88 4.41 -6.79
N LEU A 102 9.96 3.65 -6.86
CA LEU A 102 10.82 3.33 -5.73
C LEU A 102 12.27 3.74 -6.02
N GLY A 103 12.92 4.38 -5.05
CA GLY A 103 14.36 4.66 -5.12
C GLY A 103 15.24 3.43 -4.91
N GLY A 104 14.70 2.37 -4.31
CA GLY A 104 15.41 1.16 -3.90
C GLY A 104 14.79 -0.12 -4.46
N VAL A 105 14.44 -1.04 -3.57
CA VAL A 105 14.03 -2.41 -3.92
C VAL A 105 12.51 -2.54 -4.05
N LEU A 106 12.07 -3.22 -5.10
CA LEU A 106 10.75 -3.83 -5.22
C LEU A 106 10.91 -5.35 -5.08
N ASP A 107 10.57 -5.91 -3.92
CA ASP A 107 10.50 -7.36 -3.69
C ASP A 107 9.03 -7.79 -3.77
N ASN A 108 8.69 -8.53 -4.82
CA ASN A 108 7.36 -9.06 -5.08
C ASN A 108 7.34 -10.60 -5.15
N GLN A 109 8.24 -11.28 -4.44
CA GLN A 109 8.36 -12.74 -4.51
C GLN A 109 7.15 -13.44 -3.90
N GLY A 110 6.39 -14.18 -4.72
CA GLY A 110 5.10 -14.73 -4.30
C GLY A 110 4.04 -13.68 -3.94
N GLY A 111 4.22 -12.44 -4.39
CA GLY A 111 3.27 -11.33 -4.28
C GLY A 111 2.58 -11.04 -5.61
N ALA A 112 1.61 -10.12 -5.59
CA ALA A 112 0.92 -9.68 -6.80
C ALA A 112 0.83 -8.14 -6.90
N LEU A 113 1.12 -7.65 -8.10
CA LEU A 113 0.80 -6.29 -8.54
C LEU A 113 -0.26 -6.40 -9.64
N VAL A 114 -1.48 -5.97 -9.35
CA VAL A 114 -2.63 -6.11 -10.26
C VAL A 114 -3.18 -4.74 -10.62
N SER A 115 -3.44 -4.57 -11.91
CA SER A 115 -3.97 -3.35 -12.50
C SER A 115 -4.98 -3.72 -13.57
N GLU A 116 -6.18 -3.16 -13.51
CA GLU A 116 -7.16 -3.21 -14.62
C GLU A 116 -6.91 -2.09 -15.64
N GLY A 117 -6.08 -1.10 -15.30
CA GLY A 117 -5.56 -0.08 -16.22
C GLY A 117 -4.07 -0.27 -16.54
N SER A 118 -3.32 0.83 -16.63
CA SER A 118 -1.87 0.77 -16.86
C SER A 118 -1.11 0.37 -15.59
N LEU A 119 -0.19 -0.59 -15.72
CA LEU A 119 0.77 -0.94 -14.68
C LEU A 119 2.13 -0.31 -14.99
N THR A 120 2.64 0.50 -14.07
CA THR A 120 4.02 1.00 -14.13
C THR A 120 4.74 0.70 -12.82
N ALA A 121 5.89 0.04 -12.92
CA ALA A 121 6.78 -0.22 -11.78
C ALA A 121 8.19 0.24 -12.12
N ARG A 122 8.73 1.15 -11.30
CA ARG A 122 10.12 1.62 -11.37
C ARG A 122 10.77 1.40 -10.02
N ALA A 123 11.94 0.78 -10.02
CA ALA A 123 12.76 0.50 -8.86
C ALA A 123 14.23 0.42 -9.28
N ALA A 124 15.16 0.68 -8.37
CA ALA A 124 16.58 0.43 -8.63
C ALA A 124 16.86 -1.08 -8.78
N ARG A 125 16.10 -1.90 -8.06
CA ARG A 125 16.12 -3.36 -8.19
C ARG A 125 14.69 -3.91 -8.12
N LEU A 126 14.35 -4.78 -9.05
CA LEU A 126 13.09 -5.52 -9.08
C LEU A 126 13.38 -7.01 -8.89
N ASP A 127 12.70 -7.61 -7.92
CA ASP A 127 12.74 -9.03 -7.64
C ASP A 127 11.32 -9.60 -7.68
N ASN A 128 11.03 -10.40 -8.71
CA ASN A 128 9.68 -10.86 -9.03
C ASN A 128 9.72 -12.30 -9.57
N ARG A 129 9.74 -13.25 -8.64
CA ARG A 129 9.78 -14.69 -8.91
C ARG A 129 8.64 -15.42 -8.21
#